data_AF-A0A2A2FA92-F1
#
_entry.id   AF-A0A2A2FA92-F1
#
_cell.length_a   1.000
_cell.length_b   1.000
_cell.length_c   1.000
_cell.angle_alpha   90.00
_cell.angle_beta   90.00
_cell.angle_gamma   90.00
#
_symmetry.space_group_name_H-M   'P 1'
#
loop_
_entity.id
_entity.type
_entity.pdbx_description
1 polymer ?
#
loop_
_entity_poly.entity_id
_entity_poly.type
_entity_poly.pdbx_seq_one_letter_code
_entity_poly.pdbx_strand_id
1 'polypeptide(L)'
;MTEDQSRLGSVRANRGIDRRKFMKSLGAIGISGAGLNTAIGKAQAAPSRDSVRIVTHRSKGEPVRTKQVPKEWFEQKERARRGQQLLFNRLEESSGILGVGYGPSNAAVDNYRFFEVRVHVDRSEGTNADIPEEVDGVPVAITRREEYQDTYYNGNYDPVPGGVEQNSSTGTATSTARVDYGGNLYLMGARHLWVDDPNVQDSCSTQDPTGENAYQSDDYYGHVKHHFQDYDAALTNIEADDQEGQPQRDGFTDTIVDENGYIEGYVDSNGIDDMMANNLEVRKRGITTGPTTGVIEEYLDNYCSTSVTRRSLLHVSNEQQSGDSGGPVYDRDYFEGNYYLFMVSLATQATGASEAVGSTAHSMANNLGIQWRTR
;
A
#
# COMPACT_ATOMS: atom_id res chain seq x y z
N MET A 1 43.82 50.72 4.04
CA MET A 1 44.48 49.55 4.65
C MET A 1 44.02 49.47 6.10
N THR A 2 43.84 48.24 6.59
CA THR A 2 43.36 47.78 7.93
C THR A 2 41.89 48.09 8.24
N GLU A 3 41.00 47.09 8.14
CA GLU A 3 40.63 46.06 9.15
C GLU A 3 39.60 46.57 10.15
N ASP A 4 38.36 46.08 10.04
CA ASP A 4 37.51 45.90 11.22
C ASP A 4 36.57 44.69 10.99
N GLN A 5 36.91 43.59 11.68
CA GLN A 5 36.05 42.43 11.86
C GLN A 5 35.29 42.59 13.18
N SER A 6 33.95 42.47 13.14
CA SER A 6 33.19 41.68 14.14
C SER A 6 31.68 41.91 14.02
N ARG A 7 30.99 41.08 13.23
CA ARG A 7 29.57 40.77 13.46
C ARG A 7 29.29 39.30 13.11
N LEU A 8 29.73 38.43 14.02
CA LEU A 8 29.27 37.05 14.12
C LEU A 8 27.91 37.04 14.83
N GLY A 9 26.84 36.81 14.08
CA GLY A 9 25.57 36.32 14.61
C GLY A 9 25.56 34.80 14.52
N SER A 10 26.07 34.11 15.54
CA SER A 10 25.93 32.66 15.68
C SER A 10 24.64 32.33 16.42
N VAL A 11 23.61 31.94 15.68
CA VAL A 11 22.43 31.29 16.25
C VAL A 11 22.83 29.85 16.59
N ARG A 12 22.76 29.53 17.89
CA ARG A 12 23.08 28.23 18.47
C ARG A 12 22.21 27.12 17.86
N ALA A 13 22.89 26.04 17.50
CA ALA A 13 22.35 24.73 17.24
C ALA A 13 21.73 24.06 18.49
N ASN A 14 20.95 23.02 18.19
CA ASN A 14 20.54 21.89 19.03
C ASN A 14 19.38 22.09 20.02
N ARG A 15 18.19 21.65 19.57
CA ARG A 15 17.32 20.78 20.39
C ARG A 15 16.98 19.53 19.60
N GLY A 16 17.75 18.47 19.83
CA GLY A 16 17.40 17.13 19.42
C GLY A 16 16.09 16.72 20.10
N ILE A 17 15.18 16.16 19.31
CA ILE A 17 13.97 15.53 19.81
C ILE A 17 14.39 14.31 20.63
N ASP A 18 14.05 14.34 21.91
CA ASP A 18 14.44 13.31 22.88
C ASP A 18 13.64 12.03 22.61
N ARG A 19 14.28 11.09 21.88
CA ARG A 19 13.80 9.73 21.56
C ARG A 19 13.26 8.97 22.79
N ARG A 20 13.63 9.40 24.00
CA ARG A 20 13.26 8.78 25.27
C ARG A 20 11.82 9.05 25.72
N LYS A 21 11.11 10.04 25.16
CA LYS A 21 9.70 10.30 25.49
C LYS A 21 8.72 9.41 24.72
N PHE A 22 9.05 9.01 23.50
CA PHE A 22 8.20 8.16 22.65
C PHE A 22 8.09 6.71 23.17
N MET A 23 9.18 6.15 23.71
CA MET A 23 9.17 4.79 24.26
C MET A 23 8.38 4.64 25.57
N LYS A 24 7.97 5.74 26.23
CA LYS A 24 7.14 5.69 27.44
C LYS A 24 5.63 5.81 27.14
N SER A 25 5.23 6.33 25.99
CA SER A 25 3.80 6.42 25.62
C SER A 25 3.26 5.15 24.94
N LEU A 26 4.13 4.30 24.37
CA LEU A 26 3.75 3.02 23.76
C LEU A 26 3.87 1.81 24.70
N GLY A 27 4.48 1.97 25.87
CA GLY A 27 4.81 0.86 26.79
C GLY A 27 3.86 0.63 27.97
N ALA A 28 2.69 1.27 28.02
CA ALA A 28 1.78 1.12 29.16
C ALA A 28 0.30 1.20 28.76
N ILE A 29 -0.21 0.19 28.05
CA ILE A 29 -1.66 -0.06 28.02
C ILE A 29 -1.91 -1.54 28.36
N GLY A 30 -1.52 -1.89 29.59
CA GLY A 30 -2.00 -3.07 30.31
C GLY A 30 -3.01 -2.63 31.37
N ILE A 31 -4.30 -2.80 31.03
CA ILE A 31 -5.48 -3.02 31.90
C ILE A 31 -5.54 -2.23 33.23
N SER A 32 -6.38 -1.20 33.31
CA SER A 32 -7.44 -1.07 34.34
C SER A 32 -8.34 0.16 34.13
N GLY A 33 -9.66 -0.07 34.19
CA GLY A 33 -10.66 0.72 34.91
C GLY A 33 -10.81 2.23 34.66
N ALA A 34 -11.99 2.59 34.15
CA ALA A 34 -12.77 3.78 34.51
C ALA A 34 -12.19 5.18 34.17
N GLY A 35 -12.69 5.73 33.06
CA GLY A 35 -13.31 7.06 32.97
C GLY A 35 -12.46 8.30 33.24
N LEU A 36 -12.35 9.16 32.23
CA LEU A 36 -12.88 10.53 32.30
C LEU A 36 -12.98 11.15 30.90
N ASN A 37 -14.20 11.58 30.58
CA ASN A 37 -14.58 12.27 29.36
C ASN A 37 -14.00 13.69 29.30
N THR A 38 -13.63 14.13 28.10
CA THR A 38 -13.96 15.49 27.67
C THR A 38 -14.28 15.45 26.18
N ALA A 39 -15.57 15.59 25.87
CA ALA A 39 -16.14 15.43 24.54
C ALA A 39 -16.07 16.75 23.75
N ILE A 40 -15.83 16.64 22.44
CA ILE A 40 -16.48 17.47 21.43
C ILE A 40 -16.87 16.58 20.23
N GLY A 41 -18.16 16.22 20.19
CA GLY A 41 -18.97 16.23 18.94
C GLY A 41 -18.73 15.17 17.85
N LYS A 42 -19.09 13.92 18.11
CA LYS A 42 -19.92 13.04 17.26
C LYS A 42 -20.33 11.85 18.14
N ALA A 43 -21.62 11.50 18.17
CA ALA A 43 -22.13 10.43 19.02
C ALA A 43 -21.44 9.10 18.67
N GLN A 44 -20.42 8.71 19.43
CA GLN A 44 -19.91 7.35 19.44
C GLN A 44 -20.96 6.52 20.17
N ALA A 45 -21.58 5.59 19.43
CA ALA A 45 -22.42 4.55 20.02
C ALA A 45 -21.66 3.92 21.20
N ALA A 46 -22.32 3.83 22.36
CA ALA A 46 -21.76 3.11 23.50
C ALA A 46 -21.36 1.70 23.03
N PRO A 47 -20.17 1.19 23.39
CA PRO A 47 -19.77 -0.14 22.97
C PRO A 47 -20.88 -1.13 23.36
N SER A 48 -21.42 -1.84 22.37
CA SER A 48 -22.30 -2.97 22.65
C SER A 48 -21.55 -3.92 23.59
N ARG A 49 -22.26 -4.58 24.51
CA ARG A 49 -21.65 -5.44 25.55
C ARG A 49 -20.79 -6.59 24.99
N ASP A 50 -20.77 -6.79 23.68
CA ASP A 50 -20.04 -7.84 22.97
C ASP A 50 -19.16 -7.24 21.86
N SER A 51 -18.07 -6.57 22.25
CA SER A 51 -17.08 -5.97 21.35
C SER A 51 -15.71 -6.66 21.45
N VAL A 52 -14.97 -6.74 20.36
CA VAL A 52 -13.59 -7.26 20.30
C VAL A 52 -12.63 -6.12 19.95
N ARG A 53 -11.42 -6.15 20.53
CA ARG A 53 -10.35 -5.21 20.19
C ARG A 53 -9.51 -5.76 19.05
N ILE A 54 -9.42 -5.02 17.96
CA ILE A 54 -8.57 -5.34 16.81
C ILE A 54 -7.39 -4.37 16.73
N VAL A 55 -6.27 -4.82 16.15
CA VAL A 55 -5.14 -3.96 15.77
C VAL A 55 -5.44 -3.39 14.39
N THR A 56 -5.35 -2.09 14.20
CA THR A 56 -5.61 -1.47 12.89
C THR A 56 -4.34 -0.99 12.20
N HIS A 57 -3.31 -0.62 12.96
CA HIS A 57 -2.04 -0.12 12.41
C HIS A 57 -0.86 -0.67 13.20
N ARG A 58 0.25 -0.90 12.48
CA ARG A 58 1.51 -1.38 13.04
C ARG A 58 2.68 -0.50 12.61
N SER A 59 3.67 -0.41 13.49
CA SER A 59 4.97 0.22 13.25
C SER A 59 6.05 -0.73 13.74
N LYS A 60 6.99 -1.13 12.86
CA LYS A 60 8.06 -2.10 13.20
C LYS A 60 7.51 -3.40 13.81
N GLY A 61 6.40 -3.90 13.24
CA GLY A 61 5.68 -5.08 13.74
C GLY A 61 4.78 -4.84 14.96
N GLU A 62 4.97 -3.76 15.70
CA GLU A 62 4.22 -3.50 16.94
C GLU A 62 2.89 -2.76 16.69
N PRO A 63 1.80 -3.11 17.40
CA PRO A 63 0.54 -2.38 17.33
C PRO A 63 0.69 -0.92 17.78
N VAL A 64 0.29 0.04 16.93
CA VAL A 64 0.27 1.47 17.26
C VAL A 64 -1.13 2.09 17.25
N ARG A 65 -2.10 1.37 16.66
CA ARG A 65 -3.52 1.71 16.75
C ARG A 65 -4.35 0.45 16.98
N THR A 66 -5.36 0.57 17.81
CA THR A 66 -6.36 -0.47 18.04
C THR A 66 -7.75 0.14 18.02
N LYS A 67 -8.75 -0.66 17.71
CA LYS A 67 -10.15 -0.25 17.65
C LYS A 67 -11.05 -1.31 18.27
N GLN A 68 -12.13 -0.89 18.91
CA GLN A 68 -13.19 -1.79 19.34
C GLN A 68 -14.21 -1.94 18.22
N VAL A 69 -14.55 -3.17 17.90
CA VAL A 69 -15.52 -3.54 16.85
C VAL A 69 -16.58 -4.50 17.41
N PRO A 70 -17.77 -4.58 16.82
CA PRO A 70 -18.76 -5.58 17.22
C PRO A 70 -18.18 -6.99 17.05
N LYS A 71 -18.35 -7.85 18.06
CA LYS A 71 -17.86 -9.23 17.99
C LYS A 71 -18.51 -10.02 16.86
N GLU A 72 -19.81 -9.82 16.66
CA GLU A 72 -20.56 -10.47 15.57
C GLU A 72 -19.96 -10.13 14.20
N TRP A 73 -19.61 -8.86 13.98
CA TRP A 73 -18.89 -8.43 12.77
C TRP A 73 -17.54 -9.13 12.65
N PHE A 74 -16.76 -9.12 13.73
CA PHE A 74 -15.42 -9.73 13.72
C PHE A 74 -15.49 -11.24 13.38
N GLU A 75 -16.42 -11.97 13.98
CA GLU A 75 -16.61 -13.40 13.71
C GLU A 75 -17.10 -13.67 12.29
N GLN A 76 -18.00 -12.83 11.75
CA GLN A 76 -18.50 -12.96 10.38
C GLN A 76 -17.38 -12.73 9.36
N LYS A 77 -16.58 -11.69 9.58
CA LYS A 77 -15.41 -11.37 8.77
C LYS A 77 -14.38 -12.52 8.75
N GLU A 78 -14.08 -13.09 9.91
CA GLU A 78 -13.17 -14.24 9.98
C GLU A 78 -13.73 -15.48 9.27
N ARG A 79 -15.06 -15.65 9.25
CA ARG A 79 -15.71 -16.69 8.41
C ARG A 79 -15.56 -16.38 6.92
N ALA A 80 -15.77 -15.12 6.50
CA ALA A 80 -15.64 -14.70 5.10
C ALA A 80 -14.20 -14.92 4.58
N ARG A 81 -13.18 -14.53 5.36
CA ARG A 81 -11.76 -14.79 5.03
C ARG A 81 -11.46 -16.27 4.83
N ARG A 82 -11.90 -17.13 5.76
CA ARG A 82 -11.72 -18.58 5.62
C ARG A 82 -12.47 -19.12 4.41
N GLY A 83 -13.67 -18.61 4.15
CA GLY A 83 -14.47 -18.96 2.98
C GLY A 83 -13.77 -18.60 1.67
N GLN A 84 -13.22 -17.40 1.56
CA GLN A 84 -12.44 -16.95 0.40
C GLN A 84 -11.23 -17.85 0.17
N GLN A 85 -10.40 -18.13 1.19
CA GLN A 85 -9.22 -18.99 1.01
C GLN A 85 -9.58 -20.42 0.61
N LEU A 86 -10.63 -21.00 1.21
CA LEU A 86 -11.10 -22.34 0.85
C LEU A 86 -11.61 -22.39 -0.59
N LEU A 87 -12.33 -21.35 -1.02
CA LEU A 87 -12.85 -21.27 -2.38
C LEU A 87 -11.73 -21.03 -3.40
N PHE A 88 -10.78 -20.14 -3.07
CA PHE A 88 -9.59 -19.92 -3.88
C PHE A 88 -8.84 -21.25 -4.11
N ASN A 89 -8.43 -21.94 -3.05
CA ASN A 89 -7.71 -23.22 -3.19
C ASN A 89 -8.51 -24.29 -3.97
N ARG A 90 -9.83 -24.28 -3.88
CA ARG A 90 -10.69 -25.21 -4.63
C ARG A 90 -10.74 -24.90 -6.13
N LEU A 91 -10.60 -23.63 -6.50
CA LEU A 91 -10.74 -23.14 -7.87
C LEU A 91 -9.39 -23.00 -8.61
N GLU A 92 -8.27 -23.31 -7.96
CA GLU A 92 -6.91 -23.16 -8.51
C GLU A 92 -6.70 -23.86 -9.87
N GLU A 93 -7.33 -25.02 -10.09
CA GLU A 93 -7.22 -25.77 -11.35
C GLU A 93 -8.37 -25.48 -12.33
N SER A 94 -9.29 -24.58 -11.99
CA SER A 94 -10.47 -24.27 -12.80
C SER A 94 -10.12 -23.24 -13.87
N SER A 95 -10.28 -23.61 -15.15
CA SER A 95 -10.09 -22.67 -16.27
C SER A 95 -11.15 -21.56 -16.25
N GLY A 96 -10.76 -20.34 -16.60
CA GLY A 96 -11.64 -19.18 -16.65
C GLY A 96 -11.92 -18.50 -15.30
N ILE A 97 -11.29 -18.92 -14.20
CA ILE A 97 -11.31 -18.19 -12.92
C ILE A 97 -10.08 -17.28 -12.83
N LEU A 98 -10.30 -15.97 -12.71
CA LEU A 98 -9.24 -14.98 -12.58
C LEU A 98 -8.79 -14.78 -11.13
N GLY A 99 -9.69 -15.01 -10.17
CA GLY A 99 -9.36 -14.88 -8.75
C GLY A 99 -10.57 -14.99 -7.83
N VAL A 100 -10.30 -14.97 -6.53
CA VAL A 100 -11.33 -14.99 -5.49
C VAL A 100 -10.97 -13.94 -4.45
N GLY A 101 -11.92 -13.07 -4.14
CA GLY A 101 -11.78 -12.03 -3.14
C GLY A 101 -12.94 -12.00 -2.15
N TYR A 102 -12.89 -11.02 -1.26
CA TYR A 102 -14.01 -10.68 -0.38
C TYR A 102 -14.09 -9.16 -0.20
N GLY A 103 -15.31 -8.67 -0.13
CA GLY A 103 -15.61 -7.23 -0.04
C GLY A 103 -16.84 -6.96 0.83
N PRO A 104 -17.17 -5.70 1.10
CA PRO A 104 -18.31 -5.34 1.94
C PRO A 104 -19.63 -5.69 1.25
N SER A 105 -20.56 -6.27 2.01
CA SER A 105 -21.94 -6.53 1.60
C SER A 105 -22.89 -5.41 2.04
N ASN A 106 -24.16 -5.51 1.64
CA ASN A 106 -25.20 -4.56 2.06
C ASN A 106 -25.69 -4.80 3.50
N ALA A 107 -25.43 -5.97 4.08
CA ALA A 107 -25.83 -6.29 5.44
C ALA A 107 -24.83 -5.69 6.45
N ALA A 108 -25.30 -5.25 7.61
CA ALA A 108 -24.46 -4.59 8.60
C ALA A 108 -24.92 -4.86 10.05
N VAL A 109 -23.97 -4.74 10.98
CA VAL A 109 -24.21 -4.71 12.43
C VAL A 109 -23.51 -3.50 13.03
N ASP A 110 -24.22 -2.70 13.84
CA ASP A 110 -23.69 -1.47 14.45
C ASP A 110 -22.98 -0.53 13.44
N ASN A 111 -23.50 -0.42 12.22
CA ASN A 111 -22.95 0.31 11.06
C ASN A 111 -21.67 -0.29 10.43
N TYR A 112 -21.22 -1.45 10.90
CA TYR A 112 -20.17 -2.21 10.23
C TYR A 112 -20.79 -3.14 9.19
N ARG A 113 -20.47 -2.91 7.93
CA ARG A 113 -20.86 -3.84 6.85
C ARG A 113 -20.19 -5.19 7.05
N PHE A 114 -20.96 -6.25 6.86
CA PHE A 114 -20.46 -7.62 6.75
C PHE A 114 -19.70 -7.81 5.44
N PHE A 115 -19.07 -8.97 5.28
CA PHE A 115 -18.32 -9.33 4.09
C PHE A 115 -19.00 -10.43 3.28
N GLU A 116 -18.86 -10.37 1.97
CA GLU A 116 -19.25 -11.41 1.01
C GLU A 116 -18.02 -11.86 0.22
N VAL A 117 -17.99 -13.13 -0.20
CA VAL A 117 -16.92 -13.69 -1.06
C VAL A 117 -17.31 -13.47 -2.52
N ARG A 118 -16.36 -13.04 -3.34
CA ARG A 118 -16.54 -12.71 -4.75
C ARG A 118 -15.61 -13.57 -5.61
N VAL A 119 -16.07 -14.00 -6.77
CA VAL A 119 -15.29 -14.80 -7.73
C VAL A 119 -15.20 -14.02 -9.03
N HIS A 120 -13.98 -13.84 -9.53
CA HIS A 120 -13.68 -13.14 -10.77
C HIS A 120 -13.45 -14.16 -11.88
N VAL A 121 -14.04 -13.93 -13.05
CA VAL A 121 -14.05 -14.86 -14.18
C VAL A 121 -13.58 -14.19 -15.48
N ASP A 122 -12.91 -14.95 -16.34
CA ASP A 122 -12.47 -14.46 -17.64
C ASP A 122 -13.66 -14.40 -18.61
N ARG A 123 -14.01 -13.19 -19.07
CA ARG A 123 -15.11 -12.98 -20.02
C ARG A 123 -14.78 -13.41 -21.46
N SER A 124 -13.51 -13.60 -21.80
CA SER A 124 -13.06 -13.79 -23.19
C SER A 124 -12.93 -15.25 -23.61
N GLU A 125 -12.65 -16.17 -22.68
CA GLU A 125 -12.56 -17.61 -22.99
C GLU A 125 -13.93 -18.30 -23.03
N GLY A 126 -14.97 -17.64 -22.49
CA GLY A 126 -16.19 -18.33 -22.08
C GLY A 126 -15.88 -19.27 -20.91
N THR A 127 -16.81 -19.37 -19.97
CA THR A 127 -16.74 -20.39 -18.93
C THR A 127 -17.82 -21.44 -19.21
N ASN A 128 -17.54 -22.70 -18.92
CA ASN A 128 -18.59 -23.71 -18.80
C ASN A 128 -19.37 -23.57 -17.48
N ALA A 129 -19.01 -22.59 -16.64
CA ALA A 129 -19.72 -22.25 -15.42
C ALA A 129 -20.93 -21.36 -15.74
N ASP A 130 -22.09 -21.77 -15.26
CA ASP A 130 -23.31 -20.98 -15.29
C ASP A 130 -23.11 -19.77 -14.35
N ILE A 131 -22.81 -18.59 -14.91
CA ILE A 131 -22.67 -17.34 -14.14
C ILE A 131 -24.03 -16.66 -14.14
N PRO A 132 -24.78 -16.68 -13.03
CA PRO A 132 -26.11 -16.09 -12.99
C PRO A 132 -26.02 -14.57 -12.93
N GLU A 133 -27.04 -13.90 -13.49
CA GLU A 133 -27.21 -12.43 -13.43
C GLU A 133 -27.33 -11.91 -11.98
N GLU A 134 -27.63 -12.83 -11.05
CA GLU A 134 -27.64 -12.67 -9.60
C GLU A 134 -27.11 -13.94 -8.92
N VAL A 135 -26.20 -13.82 -7.94
CA VAL A 135 -25.94 -14.90 -6.96
C VAL A 135 -26.58 -14.48 -5.65
N ASP A 136 -27.48 -15.28 -5.10
CA ASP A 136 -28.21 -14.99 -3.85
C ASP A 136 -28.86 -13.57 -3.82
N GLY A 137 -29.31 -13.07 -4.98
CA GLY A 137 -29.97 -11.77 -5.11
C GLY A 137 -29.03 -10.56 -5.30
N VAL A 138 -27.78 -10.77 -5.72
CA VAL A 138 -26.77 -9.70 -5.91
C VAL A 138 -26.35 -9.56 -7.38
N PRO A 139 -26.59 -8.40 -8.04
CA PRO A 139 -26.29 -8.19 -9.46
C PRO A 139 -24.81 -7.85 -9.77
N VAL A 140 -24.35 -8.16 -11.00
CA VAL A 140 -22.95 -8.05 -11.48
C VAL A 140 -22.77 -7.00 -12.61
N ALA A 141 -21.71 -6.15 -12.61
CA ALA A 141 -21.48 -5.05 -13.61
C ALA A 141 -20.00 -4.90 -14.11
N ILE A 142 -19.76 -4.22 -15.27
CA ILE A 142 -18.44 -3.87 -15.85
C ILE A 142 -18.40 -2.46 -16.50
N THR A 143 -17.28 -1.74 -16.36
CA THR A 143 -17.01 -0.35 -16.82
C THR A 143 -15.72 -0.21 -17.66
N ARG A 144 -15.53 0.94 -18.35
CA ARG A 144 -14.45 1.26 -19.32
C ARG A 144 -13.69 2.56 -18.99
N ARG A 145 -12.40 2.59 -19.37
CA ARG A 145 -11.33 3.62 -19.21
C ARG A 145 -11.56 4.99 -19.88
N GLU A 146 -11.14 6.06 -19.20
CA GLU A 146 -10.65 7.33 -19.77
C GLU A 146 -9.13 7.47 -19.49
N GLU A 147 -8.39 8.15 -20.39
CA GLU A 147 -6.95 8.49 -20.24
C GLU A 147 -6.79 10.01 -20.07
N TYR A 148 -5.88 10.45 -19.20
CA TYR A 148 -5.45 11.84 -19.06
C TYR A 148 -3.95 11.97 -19.39
N GLN A 149 -3.54 13.09 -20.00
CA GLN A 149 -2.17 13.36 -20.46
C GLN A 149 -1.48 14.48 -19.68
N ASP A 150 -1.60 14.52 -18.35
CA ASP A 150 -0.73 15.37 -17.53
C ASP A 150 0.23 14.48 -16.76
N THR A 151 1.54 14.67 -16.97
CA THR A 151 2.58 14.00 -16.19
C THR A 151 2.86 14.79 -14.92
N TYR A 152 2.62 14.19 -13.77
CA TYR A 152 2.94 14.68 -12.43
C TYR A 152 4.26 14.07 -11.95
N TYR A 153 5.00 14.83 -11.14
CA TYR A 153 6.14 14.32 -10.37
C TYR A 153 7.27 13.66 -11.20
N ASN A 154 7.38 14.04 -12.48
CA ASN A 154 8.52 13.74 -13.32
C ASN A 154 9.69 14.65 -12.97
N GLY A 155 10.90 14.09 -12.97
CA GLY A 155 12.13 14.81 -12.67
C GLY A 155 12.94 14.19 -11.56
N ASN A 156 14.07 14.84 -11.26
CA ASN A 156 15.03 14.37 -10.29
C ASN A 156 14.71 14.88 -8.89
N TYR A 157 14.58 13.94 -7.95
CA TYR A 157 14.40 14.21 -6.54
C TYR A 157 15.59 13.68 -5.76
N ASP A 158 16.10 14.49 -4.83
CA ASP A 158 17.16 14.06 -3.93
C ASP A 158 16.96 14.67 -2.53
N PRO A 159 16.71 13.86 -1.48
CA PRO A 159 16.51 12.41 -1.51
C PRO A 159 15.21 12.00 -2.24
N VAL A 160 15.19 10.80 -2.83
CA VAL A 160 14.04 10.30 -3.61
C VAL A 160 12.87 9.91 -2.69
N PRO A 161 11.68 10.53 -2.80
CA PRO A 161 10.49 10.15 -2.04
C PRO A 161 9.70 9.02 -2.72
N GLY A 162 8.61 8.59 -2.07
CA GLY A 162 7.54 7.85 -2.72
C GLY A 162 6.67 8.75 -3.61
N GLY A 163 6.03 8.17 -4.63
CA GLY A 163 5.08 8.85 -5.51
C GLY A 163 5.71 9.61 -6.69
N VAL A 164 7.01 9.44 -6.93
CA VAL A 164 7.75 10.09 -8.03
C VAL A 164 8.16 9.07 -9.09
N GLU A 165 8.62 9.54 -10.22
CA GLU A 165 9.06 8.72 -11.35
C GLU A 165 10.18 7.73 -10.99
N GLN A 166 10.07 6.51 -11.52
CA GLN A 166 11.12 5.50 -11.68
C GLN A 166 11.16 5.05 -13.13
N ASN A 167 12.35 5.01 -13.71
CA ASN A 167 12.59 4.60 -15.07
C ASN A 167 13.48 3.36 -15.13
N SER A 168 13.25 2.56 -16.15
CA SER A 168 14.08 1.43 -16.58
C SER A 168 14.34 1.52 -18.09
N SER A 169 15.03 0.53 -18.64
CA SER A 169 15.17 0.36 -20.08
C SER A 169 13.84 0.02 -20.79
N THR A 170 12.82 -0.41 -20.04
CA THR A 170 11.56 -0.93 -20.59
C THR A 170 10.37 0.02 -20.38
N GLY A 171 10.49 1.00 -19.48
CA GLY A 171 9.45 2.00 -19.30
C GLY A 171 9.62 2.90 -18.08
N THR A 172 8.49 3.46 -17.67
CA THR A 172 8.35 4.45 -16.60
C THR A 172 7.24 4.00 -15.67
N ALA A 173 7.49 4.06 -14.36
CA ALA A 173 6.51 3.79 -13.33
C ALA A 173 6.67 4.78 -12.15
N THR A 174 5.94 4.55 -11.06
CA THR A 174 5.94 5.36 -9.84
C THR A 174 6.65 4.62 -8.71
N SER A 175 7.51 5.34 -7.96
CA SER A 175 8.12 4.85 -6.73
C SER A 175 7.09 4.70 -5.62
N THR A 176 7.23 3.67 -4.78
CA THR A 176 6.32 3.46 -3.66
C THR A 176 6.74 4.27 -2.45
N ALA A 177 7.86 3.87 -1.85
CA ALA A 177 8.36 4.36 -0.58
C ALA A 177 9.74 3.77 -0.32
N ARG A 178 10.50 4.45 0.54
CA ARG A 178 11.67 3.84 1.19
C ARG A 178 11.24 2.74 2.16
N VAL A 179 11.92 1.61 2.12
CA VAL A 179 11.71 0.48 3.04
C VAL A 179 13.03 -0.03 3.60
N ASP A 180 12.98 -0.67 4.77
CA ASP A 180 14.09 -1.46 5.31
C ASP A 180 13.83 -2.94 5.02
N TYR A 181 14.83 -3.60 4.44
CA TYR A 181 14.86 -5.04 4.23
C TYR A 181 16.23 -5.60 4.64
N GLY A 182 16.23 -6.45 5.66
CA GLY A 182 17.47 -7.04 6.20
C GLY A 182 18.44 -6.00 6.78
N GLY A 183 17.95 -4.87 7.29
CA GLY A 183 18.77 -3.79 7.85
C GLY A 183 19.34 -2.82 6.82
N ASN A 184 18.96 -2.95 5.55
CA ASN A 184 19.37 -2.08 4.46
C ASN A 184 18.17 -1.30 3.92
N LEU A 185 18.42 -0.07 3.46
CA LEU A 185 17.40 0.80 2.93
C LEU A 185 17.31 0.66 1.41
N TYR A 186 16.09 0.47 0.92
CA TYR A 186 15.77 0.36 -0.50
C TYR A 186 14.61 1.30 -0.84
N LEU A 187 14.51 1.67 -2.11
CA LEU A 187 13.30 2.24 -2.67
C LEU A 187 12.50 1.10 -3.31
N MET A 188 11.24 0.97 -2.92
CA MET A 188 10.33 -0.01 -3.51
C MET A 188 9.66 0.59 -4.76
N GLY A 189 9.44 -0.26 -5.76
CA GLY A 189 8.64 0.02 -6.95
C GLY A 189 7.94 -1.25 -7.45
N ALA A 190 7.19 -1.13 -8.55
CA ALA A 190 6.58 -2.28 -9.20
C ALA A 190 7.65 -3.12 -9.90
N ARG A 191 7.67 -4.43 -9.64
CA ARG A 191 8.65 -5.34 -10.26
C ARG A 191 8.56 -5.32 -11.78
N HIS A 192 7.35 -5.26 -12.32
CA HIS A 192 7.13 -5.32 -13.76
C HIS A 192 7.69 -4.11 -14.53
N LEU A 193 8.17 -3.07 -13.85
CA LEU A 193 8.95 -2.02 -14.49
C LEU A 193 10.28 -2.55 -15.06
N TRP A 194 10.82 -3.67 -14.57
CA TRP A 194 12.14 -4.18 -14.99
C TRP A 194 12.10 -5.54 -15.68
N VAL A 195 10.92 -5.97 -16.13
CA VAL A 195 10.78 -7.19 -16.91
C VAL A 195 10.29 -6.82 -18.30
N ASP A 196 10.83 -7.48 -19.31
CA ASP A 196 10.48 -7.28 -20.72
C ASP A 196 10.07 -8.65 -21.27
N ASP A 197 8.79 -8.99 -21.13
CA ASP A 197 8.23 -10.18 -21.77
C ASP A 197 7.14 -9.78 -22.76
N PRO A 198 7.43 -9.74 -24.08
CA PRO A 198 6.45 -9.34 -25.09
C PRO A 198 5.28 -10.32 -25.23
N ASN A 199 5.24 -11.44 -24.50
CA ASN A 199 4.22 -12.48 -24.63
C ASN A 199 3.38 -12.68 -23.35
N VAL A 200 3.63 -11.96 -22.27
CA VAL A 200 2.94 -12.11 -20.99
C VAL A 200 2.45 -10.73 -20.56
N GLN A 201 1.28 -10.62 -19.90
CA GLN A 201 0.97 -9.37 -19.19
C GLN A 201 2.15 -9.08 -18.26
N ASP A 202 2.90 -7.99 -18.48
CA ASP A 202 4.26 -7.72 -17.93
C ASP A 202 4.43 -8.14 -16.46
N SER A 203 3.37 -7.92 -15.69
CA SER A 203 3.21 -8.24 -14.29
C SER A 203 3.33 -9.74 -13.91
N CYS A 204 3.08 -10.68 -14.82
CA CYS A 204 3.15 -12.13 -14.61
C CYS A 204 4.45 -12.77 -15.15
N SER A 205 5.34 -12.00 -15.78
CA SER A 205 6.62 -12.52 -16.26
C SER A 205 7.43 -13.11 -15.12
N THR A 206 8.06 -14.27 -15.32
CA THR A 206 8.96 -14.93 -14.35
C THR A 206 10.43 -14.55 -14.51
N GLN A 207 10.75 -13.60 -15.40
CA GLN A 207 12.12 -13.12 -15.62
C GLN A 207 12.74 -12.56 -14.34
N ASP A 208 14.03 -12.81 -14.08
CA ASP A 208 14.72 -12.20 -12.94
C ASP A 208 15.21 -10.78 -13.31
N PRO A 209 14.67 -9.70 -12.70
CA PRO A 209 15.12 -8.33 -12.96
C PRO A 209 16.36 -7.92 -12.13
N THR A 210 16.96 -8.82 -11.36
CA THR A 210 18.10 -8.47 -10.49
C THR A 210 19.27 -7.92 -11.31
N GLY A 211 19.78 -6.76 -10.92
CA GLY A 211 20.85 -6.06 -11.63
C GLY A 211 20.36 -5.07 -12.70
N GLU A 212 19.07 -5.03 -13.01
CA GLU A 212 18.52 -4.04 -13.92
C GLU A 212 18.63 -2.63 -13.34
N ASN A 213 19.03 -1.69 -14.19
CA ASN A 213 19.29 -0.32 -13.78
C ASN A 213 17.99 0.44 -13.46
N ALA A 214 18.08 1.33 -12.50
CA ALA A 214 17.00 2.20 -12.07
C ALA A 214 17.43 3.66 -12.18
N TYR A 215 16.54 4.46 -12.77
CA TYR A 215 16.78 5.85 -13.11
C TYR A 215 15.63 6.72 -12.58
N GLN A 216 15.90 8.00 -12.34
CA GLN A 216 14.87 9.04 -12.34
C GLN A 216 15.12 9.93 -13.54
N SER A 217 14.11 10.13 -14.39
CA SER A 217 14.35 10.70 -15.72
C SER A 217 15.51 9.94 -16.39
N ASP A 218 16.60 10.61 -16.78
CA ASP A 218 17.79 9.97 -17.36
C ASP A 218 18.93 9.73 -16.32
N ASP A 219 18.74 10.12 -15.07
CA ASP A 219 19.76 10.05 -14.03
C ASP A 219 19.73 8.70 -13.32
N TYR A 220 20.79 7.91 -13.51
CA TYR A 220 21.00 6.65 -12.80
C TYR A 220 21.06 6.89 -11.29
N TYR A 221 20.44 6.01 -10.51
CA TYR A 221 20.59 6.04 -9.05
C TYR A 221 20.94 4.68 -8.44
N GLY A 222 20.78 3.58 -9.16
CA GLY A 222 21.14 2.26 -8.69
C GLY A 222 20.48 1.16 -9.50
N HIS A 223 20.22 0.01 -8.89
CA HIS A 223 19.63 -1.13 -9.58
C HIS A 223 18.77 -1.99 -8.68
N VAL A 224 18.01 -2.90 -9.30
CA VAL A 224 17.19 -3.88 -8.59
C VAL A 224 18.09 -4.87 -7.86
N LYS A 225 17.97 -4.93 -6.52
CA LYS A 225 18.72 -5.87 -5.67
C LYS A 225 17.87 -7.06 -5.23
N HIS A 226 16.58 -6.83 -5.01
CA HIS A 226 15.61 -7.87 -4.63
C HIS A 226 14.33 -7.69 -5.41
N HIS A 227 13.63 -8.80 -5.66
CA HIS A 227 12.31 -8.77 -6.27
C HIS A 227 11.42 -9.87 -5.68
N PHE A 228 10.11 -9.65 -5.73
CA PHE A 228 9.11 -10.54 -5.15
C PHE A 228 7.98 -10.75 -6.14
N GLN A 229 7.99 -11.88 -6.85
CA GLN A 229 7.03 -12.20 -7.92
C GLN A 229 5.58 -12.12 -7.44
N ASP A 230 5.27 -12.77 -6.32
CA ASP A 230 3.91 -12.89 -5.79
C ASP A 230 3.29 -11.54 -5.38
N TYR A 231 4.14 -10.53 -5.18
CA TYR A 231 3.74 -9.19 -4.77
C TYR A 231 3.96 -8.13 -5.86
N ASP A 232 4.56 -8.49 -7.00
CA ASP A 232 4.96 -7.56 -8.05
C ASP A 232 5.75 -6.36 -7.51
N ALA A 233 6.67 -6.65 -6.59
CA ALA A 233 7.48 -5.65 -5.89
C ALA A 233 8.96 -5.86 -6.21
N ALA A 234 9.69 -4.78 -6.43
CA ALA A 234 11.13 -4.78 -6.53
C ALA A 234 11.74 -3.73 -5.61
N LEU A 235 12.94 -4.02 -5.11
CA LEU A 235 13.71 -3.17 -4.20
C LEU A 235 14.97 -2.72 -4.92
N THR A 236 15.08 -1.42 -5.15
CA THR A 236 16.27 -0.80 -5.71
C THR A 236 17.11 -0.17 -4.60
N ASN A 237 18.42 -0.37 -4.62
CA ASN A 237 19.32 0.37 -3.73
C ASN A 237 19.79 1.67 -4.41
N ILE A 238 20.39 2.55 -3.63
CA ILE A 238 21.32 3.53 -4.18
C ILE A 238 22.70 2.90 -4.19
N GLU A 239 23.39 2.98 -5.32
CA GLU A 239 24.81 2.66 -5.37
C GLU A 239 25.57 3.93 -4.97
N ALA A 240 26.44 3.82 -3.96
CA ALA A 240 27.43 4.85 -3.72
C ALA A 240 28.44 4.75 -4.88
N ASP A 241 28.38 5.69 -5.81
CA ASP A 241 29.18 5.68 -7.05
C ASP A 241 30.63 5.23 -6.82
N ASP A 242 31.00 4.13 -7.47
CA ASP A 242 32.36 3.91 -7.96
C ASP A 242 32.51 4.34 -9.43
N GLN A 243 31.46 4.87 -10.07
CA GLN A 243 31.51 5.41 -11.43
C GLN A 243 31.87 6.90 -11.43
N GLU A 244 33.08 7.19 -11.92
CA GLU A 244 33.62 8.54 -12.02
C GLU A 244 32.72 9.44 -12.89
N GLY A 245 32.12 10.47 -12.28
CA GLY A 245 31.38 11.53 -12.98
C GLY A 245 29.86 11.56 -12.77
N GLN A 246 29.28 10.65 -11.99
CA GLN A 246 27.86 10.69 -11.63
C GLN A 246 27.62 11.47 -10.30
N PRO A 247 26.50 12.20 -10.17
CA PRO A 247 26.20 12.98 -8.98
C PRO A 247 25.81 12.07 -7.80
N GLN A 248 26.49 12.26 -6.67
CA GLN A 248 26.17 11.57 -5.42
C GLN A 248 24.74 11.92 -4.97
N ARG A 249 23.90 10.90 -4.72
CA ARG A 249 22.55 11.08 -4.17
C ARG A 249 22.51 10.98 -2.65
N ASP A 250 21.73 11.86 -2.01
CA ASP A 250 21.49 11.93 -0.56
C ASP A 250 20.65 10.76 -0.01
N GLY A 251 20.07 9.94 -0.89
CA GLY A 251 19.40 8.70 -0.49
C GLY A 251 17.94 8.64 -0.89
N PHE A 252 17.19 7.85 -0.13
CA PHE A 252 15.73 7.78 -0.18
C PHE A 252 15.13 8.47 1.05
N THR A 253 13.93 9.03 0.95
CA THR A 253 13.17 9.58 2.09
C THR A 253 11.93 8.73 2.39
N ASP A 254 11.46 8.78 3.62
CA ASP A 254 10.20 8.15 4.09
C ASP A 254 8.99 9.08 3.96
N THR A 255 9.05 10.02 3.02
CA THR A 255 7.94 10.89 2.65
C THR A 255 7.32 10.41 1.34
N ILE A 256 6.10 10.85 1.10
CA ILE A 256 5.43 10.78 -0.20
C ILE A 256 5.43 12.20 -0.77
N VAL A 257 5.69 12.36 -2.07
CA VAL A 257 5.73 13.67 -2.74
C VAL A 257 4.42 14.44 -2.53
N ASP A 258 4.57 15.73 -2.20
CA ASP A 258 3.47 16.65 -1.87
C ASP A 258 2.47 16.09 -0.84
N GLU A 259 2.97 15.33 0.13
CA GLU A 259 2.18 14.87 1.27
C GLU A 259 2.81 15.32 2.60
N ASN A 260 1.96 15.72 3.54
CA ASN A 260 2.41 16.08 4.87
C ASN A 260 2.55 14.81 5.72
N GLY A 261 3.72 14.64 6.33
CA GLY A 261 4.00 13.55 7.26
C GLY A 261 5.05 12.58 6.74
N TYR A 262 5.25 11.51 7.49
CA TYR A 262 6.22 10.46 7.20
C TYR A 262 5.57 9.10 7.33
N ILE A 263 6.11 8.13 6.62
CA ILE A 263 5.67 6.74 6.69
C ILE A 263 6.13 6.15 8.02
N GLU A 264 5.17 5.90 8.91
CA GLU A 264 5.41 5.36 10.25
C GLU A 264 5.09 3.87 10.35
N GLY A 265 4.59 3.26 9.28
CA GLY A 265 4.29 1.84 9.27
C GLY A 265 3.26 1.46 8.22
N TYR A 266 2.39 0.52 8.57
CA TYR A 266 1.38 -0.02 7.67
C TYR A 266 0.04 -0.28 8.38
N VAL A 267 -1.02 -0.35 7.57
CA VAL A 267 -2.36 -0.74 8.02
C VAL A 267 -2.40 -2.27 8.15
N ASP A 268 -2.74 -2.77 9.34
CA ASP A 268 -2.87 -4.21 9.63
C ASP A 268 -4.04 -4.83 8.84
N SER A 269 -4.06 -6.15 8.66
CA SER A 269 -5.16 -6.83 7.96
C SER A 269 -6.53 -6.52 8.56
N ASN A 270 -6.64 -6.39 9.89
CA ASN A 270 -7.91 -6.00 10.51
C ASN A 270 -8.22 -4.51 10.32
N GLY A 271 -7.21 -3.66 10.15
CA GLY A 271 -7.38 -2.25 9.79
C GLY A 271 -7.92 -2.10 8.37
N ILE A 272 -7.40 -2.88 7.42
CA ILE A 272 -7.93 -2.92 6.05
C ILE A 272 -9.42 -3.31 6.07
N ASP A 273 -9.80 -4.35 6.82
CA ASP A 273 -11.21 -4.73 6.91
C ASP A 273 -12.08 -3.65 7.58
N ASP A 274 -11.55 -2.98 8.60
CA ASP A 274 -12.26 -1.87 9.24
C ASP A 274 -12.49 -0.72 8.25
N MET A 275 -11.47 -0.40 7.44
CA MET A 275 -11.55 0.61 6.38
C MET A 275 -12.55 0.20 5.30
N MET A 276 -12.51 -1.05 4.82
CA MET A 276 -13.48 -1.60 3.87
C MET A 276 -14.90 -1.53 4.43
N ALA A 277 -15.14 -2.03 5.65
CA ALA A 277 -16.48 -2.08 6.23
C ALA A 277 -17.11 -0.69 6.38
N ASN A 278 -16.30 0.34 6.61
CA ASN A 278 -16.74 1.71 6.90
C ASN A 278 -16.54 2.71 5.74
N ASN A 279 -16.09 2.27 4.56
CA ASN A 279 -15.74 3.17 3.44
C ASN A 279 -14.75 4.27 3.85
N LEU A 280 -13.72 3.93 4.62
CA LEU A 280 -12.70 4.90 5.01
C LEU A 280 -11.81 5.24 3.81
N GLU A 281 -11.49 6.52 3.68
CA GLU A 281 -10.70 7.06 2.58
C GLU A 281 -9.25 6.53 2.64
N VAL A 282 -8.75 6.08 1.49
CA VAL A 282 -7.33 5.86 1.23
C VAL A 282 -6.84 6.85 0.17
N ARG A 283 -5.55 7.20 0.24
CA ARG A 283 -4.89 8.10 -0.71
C ARG A 283 -3.96 7.31 -1.60
N LYS A 284 -3.77 7.78 -2.83
CA LYS A 284 -2.75 7.28 -3.75
C LYS A 284 -1.95 8.44 -4.35
N ARG A 285 -0.70 8.13 -4.71
CA ARG A 285 0.10 8.94 -5.64
C ARG A 285 0.48 8.11 -6.88
N GLY A 286 0.50 8.77 -8.02
CA GLY A 286 0.93 8.25 -9.30
C GLY A 286 1.51 9.38 -10.15
N ILE A 287 2.47 9.07 -11.02
CA ILE A 287 3.05 10.07 -11.94
C ILE A 287 2.11 10.46 -13.08
N THR A 288 1.04 9.70 -13.32
CA THR A 288 0.08 9.99 -14.39
C THR A 288 -1.21 10.54 -13.82
N THR A 289 -1.73 9.95 -12.74
CA THR A 289 -2.97 10.41 -12.10
C THR A 289 -2.73 11.46 -11.01
N GLY A 290 -1.49 11.69 -10.61
CA GLY A 290 -1.16 12.62 -9.53
C GLY A 290 -1.75 12.15 -8.19
N PRO A 291 -2.29 13.08 -7.36
CA PRO A 291 -2.92 12.75 -6.09
C PRO A 291 -4.39 12.31 -6.26
N THR A 292 -4.71 11.08 -5.84
CA THR A 292 -6.10 10.58 -5.86
C THR A 292 -6.56 10.09 -4.48
N THR A 293 -7.87 10.09 -4.26
CA THR A 293 -8.52 9.52 -3.07
C THR A 293 -9.55 8.48 -3.49
N GLY A 294 -9.76 7.47 -2.64
CA GLY A 294 -10.66 6.36 -2.92
C GLY A 294 -10.98 5.57 -1.66
N VAL A 295 -11.55 4.38 -1.83
CA VAL A 295 -11.84 3.43 -0.75
C VAL A 295 -11.32 2.05 -1.11
N ILE A 296 -11.11 1.20 -0.11
CA ILE A 296 -10.79 -0.21 -0.32
C ILE A 296 -12.11 -0.94 -0.60
N GLU A 297 -12.21 -1.55 -1.78
CA GLU A 297 -13.44 -2.21 -2.23
C GLU A 297 -13.41 -3.72 -2.01
N GLU A 298 -12.22 -4.30 -2.15
CA GLU A 298 -12.07 -5.75 -2.11
C GLU A 298 -10.63 -6.14 -1.72
N TYR A 299 -10.53 -7.24 -0.99
CA TYR A 299 -9.30 -8.00 -0.84
C TYR A 299 -9.37 -9.21 -1.75
N LEU A 300 -8.33 -9.47 -2.56
CA LEU A 300 -8.35 -10.52 -3.57
C LEU A 300 -7.03 -11.29 -3.66
N ASP A 301 -7.15 -12.56 -4.02
CA ASP A 301 -6.07 -13.39 -4.52
C ASP A 301 -6.41 -13.78 -5.96
N ASN A 302 -5.41 -13.80 -6.84
CA ASN A 302 -5.60 -13.92 -8.28
C ASN A 302 -4.53 -14.79 -8.93
N TYR A 303 -4.97 -15.53 -9.94
CA TYR A 303 -4.10 -16.36 -10.75
C TYR A 303 -3.57 -15.50 -11.90
N CYS A 304 -2.28 -15.21 -11.86
CA CYS A 304 -1.59 -14.45 -12.91
C CYS A 304 -1.30 -15.36 -14.11
N SER A 305 -0.89 -16.59 -13.82
CA SER A 305 -0.73 -17.69 -14.77
C SER A 305 -0.84 -19.03 -14.02
N THR A 306 -0.76 -20.15 -14.74
CA THR A 306 -0.71 -21.49 -14.11
C THR A 306 0.48 -21.68 -13.17
N SER A 307 1.50 -20.82 -13.23
CA SER A 307 2.72 -20.91 -12.41
C SER A 307 2.93 -19.70 -11.50
N VAL A 308 2.07 -18.69 -11.57
CA VAL A 308 2.22 -17.45 -10.79
C VAL A 308 0.88 -17.09 -10.16
N THR A 309 0.86 -17.09 -8.83
CA THR A 309 -0.29 -16.66 -8.04
C THR A 309 0.06 -15.39 -7.30
N ARG A 310 -0.76 -14.36 -7.49
CA ARG A 310 -0.68 -13.13 -6.72
C ARG A 310 -1.56 -13.27 -5.49
N ARG A 311 -0.99 -12.89 -4.35
CA ARG A 311 -1.64 -13.03 -3.06
C ARG A 311 -1.73 -11.70 -2.37
N SER A 312 -2.77 -11.55 -1.56
CA SER A 312 -2.96 -10.39 -0.71
C SER A 312 -3.02 -9.09 -1.49
N LEU A 313 -3.78 -9.06 -2.58
CA LEU A 313 -4.03 -7.83 -3.32
C LEU A 313 -5.24 -7.09 -2.74
N LEU A 314 -5.26 -5.77 -2.91
CA LEU A 314 -6.43 -4.92 -2.69
C LEU A 314 -6.87 -4.33 -4.01
N HIS A 315 -8.17 -4.33 -4.24
CA HIS A 315 -8.81 -3.44 -5.18
C HIS A 315 -9.24 -2.17 -4.44
N VAL A 316 -8.77 -1.02 -4.92
CA VAL A 316 -9.12 0.29 -4.37
C VAL A 316 -9.66 1.18 -5.48
N SER A 317 -10.67 1.98 -5.17
CA SER A 317 -11.35 2.86 -6.15
C SER A 317 -10.51 4.06 -6.59
N ASN A 318 -9.24 4.14 -6.16
CA ASN A 318 -8.32 5.18 -6.61
C ASN A 318 -8.02 4.97 -8.10
N GLU A 319 -7.96 6.06 -8.85
CA GLU A 319 -7.61 6.01 -10.26
C GLU A 319 -6.18 5.46 -10.47
N GLN A 320 -6.02 4.66 -11.52
CA GLN A 320 -4.78 4.03 -11.95
C GLN A 320 -4.68 4.06 -13.48
N GLN A 321 -3.64 4.70 -13.98
CA GLN A 321 -3.30 4.71 -15.40
C GLN A 321 -1.91 4.11 -15.66
N SER A 322 -1.51 4.02 -16.93
CA SER A 322 -0.14 3.61 -17.27
C SER A 322 0.85 4.62 -16.68
N GLY A 323 1.99 4.14 -16.15
CA GLY A 323 2.94 4.94 -15.37
C GLY A 323 2.67 4.97 -13.86
N ASP A 324 1.44 4.74 -13.40
CA ASP A 324 1.12 4.77 -11.96
C ASP A 324 1.52 3.49 -11.21
N SER A 325 2.00 2.48 -11.93
CA SER A 325 2.49 1.22 -11.36
C SER A 325 3.57 1.48 -10.32
N GLY A 326 3.49 0.81 -9.18
CA GLY A 326 4.35 1.02 -8.03
C GLY A 326 3.93 2.18 -7.12
N GLY A 327 2.92 2.97 -7.51
CA GLY A 327 2.47 4.11 -6.73
C GLY A 327 1.95 3.72 -5.34
N PRO A 328 2.27 4.51 -4.28
CA PRO A 328 1.87 4.18 -2.92
C PRO A 328 0.38 4.41 -2.72
N VAL A 329 -0.28 3.45 -2.09
CA VAL A 329 -1.61 3.63 -1.48
C VAL A 329 -1.45 3.66 0.03
N TYR A 330 -2.01 4.66 0.70
CA TYR A 330 -1.75 4.92 2.11
C TYR A 330 -2.95 5.53 2.84
N ASP A 331 -3.02 5.23 4.14
CA ASP A 331 -3.85 5.96 5.09
C ASP A 331 -3.06 7.17 5.64
N ARG A 332 -3.77 8.26 5.92
CA ARG A 332 -3.20 9.46 6.56
C ARG A 332 -3.97 9.73 7.84
N ASP A 333 -3.29 9.54 8.96
CA ASP A 333 -3.79 9.82 10.30
C ASP A 333 -3.24 11.18 10.78
N TYR A 334 -4.03 11.87 11.61
CA TYR A 334 -3.61 13.10 12.27
C TYR A 334 -3.72 12.93 13.78
N PHE A 335 -2.57 12.95 14.45
CA PHE A 335 -2.48 12.69 15.88
C PHE A 335 -1.48 13.63 16.54
N GLU A 336 -1.83 14.19 17.70
CA GLU A 336 -0.99 15.11 18.49
C GLU A 336 -0.35 16.25 17.67
N GLY A 337 -1.07 16.78 16.68
CA GLY A 337 -0.59 17.90 15.88
C GLY A 337 0.26 17.52 14.66
N ASN A 338 0.44 16.22 14.38
CA ASN A 338 1.28 15.73 13.29
C ASN A 338 0.50 14.79 12.37
N TYR A 339 0.85 14.83 11.08
CA TYR A 339 0.38 13.86 10.10
C TYR A 339 1.30 12.65 10.06
N TYR A 340 0.71 11.46 10.05
CA TYR A 340 1.39 10.18 9.94
C TYR A 340 0.81 9.39 8.77
N LEU A 341 1.70 8.75 8.01
CA LEU A 341 1.33 7.96 6.85
C LEU A 341 1.49 6.48 7.18
N PHE A 342 0.50 5.68 6.83
CA PHE A 342 0.56 4.23 6.97
C PHE A 342 0.30 3.57 5.63
N MET A 343 1.25 2.76 5.19
CA MET A 343 1.14 2.07 3.90
C MET A 343 -0.01 1.06 3.93
N VAL A 344 -0.83 1.10 2.88
CA VAL A 344 -1.97 0.20 2.66
C VAL A 344 -1.59 -0.83 1.61
N SER A 345 -1.16 -0.38 0.42
CA SER A 345 -0.74 -1.25 -0.67
C SER A 345 0.23 -0.57 -1.65
N LEU A 346 0.87 -1.41 -2.47
CA LEU A 346 1.63 -1.08 -3.65
C LEU A 346 0.71 -1.22 -4.88
N ALA A 347 0.27 -0.13 -5.51
CA ALA A 347 -0.63 -0.21 -6.67
C ALA A 347 0.14 -0.64 -7.92
N THR A 348 -0.19 -1.78 -8.53
CA THR A 348 0.60 -2.36 -9.64
C THR A 348 -0.19 -2.59 -10.92
N GLN A 349 -1.52 -2.54 -10.87
CA GLN A 349 -2.36 -2.86 -12.02
C GLN A 349 -3.63 -2.02 -11.98
N ALA A 350 -4.21 -1.80 -13.16
CA ALA A 350 -5.51 -1.15 -13.31
C ALA A 350 -6.59 -2.20 -13.60
N THR A 351 -7.77 -2.03 -13.04
CA THR A 351 -8.97 -2.74 -13.50
C THR A 351 -9.47 -2.16 -14.84
N GLY A 352 -10.46 -2.80 -15.45
CA GLY A 352 -11.15 -2.26 -16.63
C GLY A 352 -11.82 -0.90 -16.41
N ALA A 353 -12.08 -0.55 -15.14
CA ALA A 353 -12.66 0.72 -14.71
C ALA A 353 -11.61 1.80 -14.34
N SER A 354 -10.32 1.57 -14.64
CA SER A 354 -9.19 2.44 -14.24
C SER A 354 -8.95 2.50 -12.74
N GLU A 355 -9.28 1.46 -11.97
CA GLU A 355 -9.09 1.45 -10.53
C GLU A 355 -7.81 0.68 -10.15
N ALA A 356 -7.14 1.08 -9.08
CA ALA A 356 -5.89 0.46 -8.65
C ALA A 356 -6.13 -0.91 -8.00
N VAL A 357 -5.37 -1.91 -8.46
CA VAL A 357 -5.18 -3.18 -7.76
C VAL A 357 -3.70 -3.32 -7.37
N GLY A 358 -3.44 -3.86 -6.18
CA GLY A 358 -2.07 -3.87 -5.67
C GLY A 358 -1.83 -4.65 -4.39
N SER A 359 -0.58 -5.06 -4.19
CA SER A 359 -0.16 -5.91 -3.07
C SER A 359 -0.19 -5.19 -1.73
N THR A 360 -0.76 -5.83 -0.71
CA THR A 360 -0.89 -5.22 0.63
C THR A 360 0.45 -5.04 1.33
N ALA A 361 0.59 -3.90 2.01
CA ALA A 361 1.76 -3.56 2.81
C ALA A 361 1.96 -4.52 4.00
N HIS A 362 0.87 -4.95 4.65
CA HIS A 362 0.95 -5.87 5.79
C HIS A 362 1.42 -7.28 5.40
N SER A 363 1.00 -7.78 4.23
CA SER A 363 1.41 -9.12 3.79
C SER A 363 2.89 -9.14 3.44
N MET A 364 3.37 -8.12 2.73
CA MET A 364 4.81 -7.91 2.51
C MET A 364 5.59 -7.79 3.82
N ALA A 365 5.07 -7.06 4.81
CA ALA A 365 5.73 -6.93 6.10
C ALA A 365 5.83 -8.26 6.87
N ASN A 366 4.74 -9.05 6.87
CA ASN A 366 4.66 -10.29 7.66
C ASN A 366 5.35 -11.47 6.97
N ASN A 367 5.30 -11.54 5.65
CA ASN A 367 5.78 -12.70 4.89
C ASN A 367 7.18 -12.50 4.33
N LEU A 368 7.56 -11.25 4.01
CA LEU A 368 8.89 -10.93 3.50
C LEU A 368 9.78 -10.27 4.57
N GLY A 369 9.21 -9.72 5.64
CA GLY A 369 9.98 -9.00 6.66
C GLY A 369 10.26 -7.53 6.30
N ILE A 370 9.60 -6.99 5.27
CA ILE A 370 9.72 -5.59 4.86
C ILE A 370 9.25 -4.66 5.99
N GLN A 371 10.07 -3.67 6.33
CA GLN A 371 9.73 -2.64 7.31
C GLN A 371 9.48 -1.30 6.62
N TRP A 372 8.23 -0.83 6.71
CA TRP A 372 7.79 0.45 6.13
C TRP A 372 8.25 1.67 6.92
N ARG A 373 8.52 1.49 8.22
CA ARG A 373 9.11 2.53 9.06
C ARG A 373 10.61 2.34 9.13
N THR A 374 11.35 3.31 8.61
CA THR A 374 12.81 3.24 8.50
C THR A 374 13.55 4.25 9.39
N ARG A 375 12.82 4.98 10.27
CA ARG A 375 13.38 5.97 11.21
C ARG A 375 13.54 5.45 12.64
#